data_AF-A0A1I4I7K9-F1
#
_entry.id   AF-A0A1I4I7K9-F1
#
_cell.length_a   1.000
_cell.length_b   1.000
_cell.length_c   1.000
_cell.angle_alpha   90.00
_cell.angle_beta   90.00
_cell.angle_gamma   90.00
#
_symmetry.space_group_name_H-M   'P 1'
#
loop_
_entity.id
_entity.type
_entity.pdbx_description
1 polymer ?
#
loop_
_entity_poly.entity_id
_entity_poly.type
_entity_poly.pdbx_seq_one_letter_code
_entity_poly.pdbx_strand_id
1 'polypeptide(L)'
;MGDTKRGRVEQARNEVRRQYRRDMEEAVSRGDEGEPADLDTAEDVDLDYDESDAPRECHRRGCEESAAFSVLERYIEETTQSPVEAVALLCAEHTEEEGPTRLEAAYDDYVFRIEPLPERES
;
A
#
# COMPACT_ATOMS: atom_id res chain seq x y z
N MET A 1 -43.60 -19.98 40.64
CA MET A 1 -42.84 -18.87 40.04
C MET A 1 -41.56 -18.71 40.83
N GLY A 2 -40.41 -18.99 40.21
CA GLY A 2 -39.10 -18.80 40.83
C GLY A 2 -38.12 -18.39 39.75
N ASP A 3 -37.64 -17.16 39.80
CA ASP A 3 -36.59 -16.64 38.93
C ASP A 3 -35.30 -17.44 39.19
N THR A 4 -35.09 -18.48 38.37
CA THR A 4 -33.85 -19.24 38.41
C THR A 4 -32.75 -18.40 37.77
N LYS A 5 -31.55 -18.39 38.38
CA LYS A 5 -30.36 -17.73 37.80
C LYS A 5 -30.12 -18.11 36.33
N ARG A 6 -30.58 -19.31 35.93
CA ARG A 6 -30.55 -19.84 34.56
C ARG A 6 -31.44 -19.05 33.59
N GLY A 7 -32.63 -18.63 34.01
CA GLY A 7 -33.54 -17.83 33.18
C GLY A 7 -33.00 -16.43 32.84
N ARG A 8 -32.25 -15.81 33.76
CA ARG A 8 -31.62 -14.51 33.53
C ARG A 8 -30.49 -14.58 32.49
N VAL A 9 -29.70 -15.65 32.53
CA VAL A 9 -28.62 -15.89 31.56
C VAL A 9 -29.18 -16.18 30.16
N GLU A 10 -30.31 -16.88 30.10
CA GLU A 10 -30.99 -17.17 28.83
C GLU A 10 -31.63 -15.92 28.22
N GLN A 11 -32.24 -15.06 29.04
CA GLN A 11 -32.74 -13.75 28.60
C GLN A 11 -31.60 -12.89 28.02
N ALA A 12 -30.47 -12.79 28.71
CA ALA A 12 -29.30 -12.04 28.24
C ALA A 12 -28.75 -12.59 26.90
N ARG A 13 -28.68 -13.92 26.73
CA ARG A 13 -28.25 -14.53 25.46
C ARG A 13 -29.23 -14.26 24.32
N ASN A 14 -30.53 -14.21 24.60
CA ASN A 14 -31.55 -13.89 23.61
C ASN A 14 -31.46 -12.43 23.15
N GLU A 15 -31.23 -11.51 24.10
CA GLU A 15 -31.04 -10.07 23.82
C GLU A 15 -29.77 -9.82 22.99
N VAL A 16 -28.64 -10.44 23.33
CA VAL A 16 -27.39 -10.34 22.57
C VAL A 16 -27.58 -10.84 21.13
N ARG A 17 -28.29 -11.95 20.94
CA ARG A 17 -28.58 -12.49 19.60
C ARG A 17 -29.47 -11.55 18.77
N ARG A 18 -30.40 -10.84 19.41
CA ARG A 18 -31.26 -9.85 18.75
C ARG A 18 -30.48 -8.60 18.34
N GLN A 19 -29.56 -8.12 19.19
CA GLN A 19 -28.70 -7.00 18.84
C GLN A 19 -27.79 -7.34 17.66
N TYR A 20 -27.08 -8.47 17.72
CA TYR A 20 -26.18 -8.88 16.64
C TYR A 20 -26.88 -9.00 15.28
N ARG A 21 -28.12 -9.49 15.27
CA ARG A 21 -28.93 -9.55 14.05
C ARG A 21 -29.23 -8.15 13.49
N ARG A 22 -29.59 -7.20 14.36
CA ARG A 22 -29.86 -5.82 13.97
C ARG A 22 -28.59 -5.12 13.45
N ASP A 23 -27.45 -5.31 14.11
CA ASP A 23 -26.17 -4.78 13.64
C ASP A 23 -25.78 -5.34 12.26
N MET A 24 -26.01 -6.63 12.02
CA MET A 24 -25.75 -7.25 10.72
C MET A 24 -26.71 -6.74 9.62
N GLU A 25 -27.99 -6.58 9.93
CA GLU A 25 -28.98 -6.00 9.01
C GLU A 25 -28.69 -4.52 8.70
N GLU A 26 -28.24 -3.73 9.69
CA GLU A 26 -27.82 -2.33 9.48
C GLU A 26 -26.55 -2.24 8.62
N ALA A 27 -25.57 -3.13 8.86
CA ALA A 27 -24.36 -3.21 8.05
C ALA A 27 -24.65 -3.57 6.58
N VAL A 28 -25.60 -4.50 6.35
CA VAL A 28 -26.08 -4.85 5.00
C VAL A 28 -26.83 -3.67 4.37
N SER A 29 -27.68 -2.97 5.13
CA SER A 29 -28.41 -1.79 4.64
C SER A 29 -27.48 -0.61 4.30
N ARG A 30 -26.34 -0.46 4.98
CA ARG A 30 -25.32 0.56 4.67
C ARG A 30 -24.46 0.16 3.46
N GLY A 31 -24.24 -1.14 3.25
CA GLY A 31 -23.55 -1.66 2.07
C GLY A 31 -24.30 -1.49 0.76
N ASP A 32 -25.60 -1.15 0.81
CA ASP A 32 -26.47 -0.85 -0.35
C ASP A 32 -26.51 0.65 -0.69
N GLU A 33 -25.66 1.47 -0.08
CA GLU A 33 -25.31 2.78 -0.66
C GLU A 33 -24.55 2.48 -1.95
N GLY A 34 -25.29 2.50 -3.06
CA GLY A 34 -24.86 2.01 -4.37
C GLY A 34 -23.41 2.32 -4.68
N GLU A 35 -22.69 1.29 -5.13
CA GLU A 35 -21.36 1.42 -5.71
C GLU A 35 -21.34 2.68 -6.59
N PRO A 36 -20.35 3.57 -6.44
CA PRO A 36 -20.27 4.76 -7.27
C PRO A 36 -20.33 4.30 -8.72
N ALA A 37 -21.28 4.84 -9.48
CA ALA A 37 -21.54 4.44 -10.86
C ALA A 37 -20.21 4.22 -11.57
N ASP A 38 -19.98 2.99 -12.04
CA ASP A 38 -18.92 2.64 -12.96
C ASP A 38 -18.81 3.76 -13.99
N LEU A 39 -17.71 4.51 -13.91
CA LEU A 39 -17.32 5.48 -14.91
C LEU A 39 -16.88 4.71 -16.15
N ASP A 40 -17.83 4.07 -16.83
CA ASP A 40 -17.69 3.68 -18.23
C ASP A 40 -17.78 4.97 -19.05
N THR A 41 -16.66 5.69 -19.13
CA THR A 41 -16.25 6.64 -20.18
C THR A 41 -15.01 7.39 -19.68
N ALA A 42 -13.89 6.68 -19.58
CA ALA A 42 -12.65 7.31 -19.99
C ALA A 42 -12.51 6.99 -21.48
N GLU A 43 -13.19 7.79 -22.32
CA GLU A 43 -12.69 7.98 -23.68
C GLU A 43 -11.24 8.41 -23.50
N ASP A 44 -10.31 7.63 -24.04
CA ASP A 44 -8.98 8.09 -24.40
C ASP A 44 -8.40 9.10 -23.40
N VAL A 45 -8.25 8.70 -22.13
CA VAL A 45 -7.14 9.28 -21.38
C VAL A 45 -5.93 8.78 -22.15
N ASP A 46 -5.43 9.66 -23.00
CA ASP A 46 -4.06 9.63 -23.48
C ASP A 46 -3.20 9.45 -22.22
N LEU A 47 -2.97 8.19 -21.85
CA LEU A 47 -2.02 7.79 -20.82
C LEU A 47 -0.59 7.92 -21.38
N ASP A 48 -0.39 8.84 -22.32
CA ASP A 48 0.84 9.58 -22.54
C ASP A 48 0.98 10.69 -21.47
N TYR A 49 0.52 10.44 -20.24
CA TYR A 49 1.20 11.03 -19.10
C TYR A 49 2.56 10.34 -19.08
N ASP A 50 3.46 10.84 -19.93
CA ASP A 50 4.84 10.45 -19.97
C ASP A 50 5.42 10.82 -18.61
N GLU A 51 5.34 9.87 -17.68
CA GLU A 51 6.00 9.92 -16.37
C GLU A 51 7.54 9.96 -16.54
N SER A 52 8.00 9.89 -17.80
CA SER A 52 9.36 10.20 -18.24
C SER A 52 9.64 11.71 -18.30
N ASP A 53 8.61 12.58 -18.38
CA ASP A 53 8.79 14.03 -18.46
C ASP A 53 8.77 14.76 -17.09
N ALA A 54 8.31 14.13 -16.01
CA ALA A 54 8.51 14.68 -14.67
C ALA A 54 10.02 14.76 -14.33
N PRO A 55 10.55 15.88 -13.80
CA PRO A 55 11.96 15.98 -13.43
C PRO A 55 12.27 14.94 -12.35
N ARG A 56 12.96 13.86 -12.75
CA ARG A 56 13.46 12.84 -11.84
C ARG A 56 14.68 13.44 -11.15
N GLU A 57 14.47 14.16 -10.06
CA GLU A 57 15.56 14.71 -9.25
C GLU A 57 16.16 13.62 -8.35
N CYS A 58 17.42 13.78 -7.99
CA CYS A 58 18.05 12.90 -7.02
C CYS A 58 17.31 12.98 -5.66
N HIS A 59 16.94 11.84 -5.12
CA HIS A 59 16.27 11.73 -3.82
C HIS A 59 17.14 12.20 -2.64
N ARG A 60 18.47 12.34 -2.83
CA ARG A 60 19.37 12.74 -1.76
C ARG A 60 19.15 14.20 -1.39
N ARG A 61 19.07 14.47 -0.07
CA ARG A 61 18.81 15.81 0.45
C ARG A 61 19.91 16.79 0.02
N GLY A 62 19.51 17.86 -0.65
CA GLY A 62 20.43 18.91 -1.10
C GLY A 62 21.16 18.59 -2.41
N CYS A 63 20.74 17.54 -3.13
CA CYS A 63 21.18 17.28 -4.49
C CYS A 63 20.08 17.72 -5.47
N GLU A 64 20.43 18.65 -6.37
CA GLU A 64 19.55 19.14 -7.44
C GLU A 64 19.89 18.49 -8.80
N GLU A 65 20.73 17.46 -8.78
CA GLU A 65 21.11 16.74 -10.00
C GLU A 65 19.97 15.85 -10.49
N SER A 66 19.93 15.65 -11.81
CA SER A 66 19.02 14.71 -12.43
C SER A 66 19.39 13.27 -12.05
N ALA A 67 18.39 12.50 -11.63
CA ALA A 67 18.52 11.09 -11.42
C ALA A 67 18.81 10.38 -12.75
N ALA A 68 19.80 9.51 -12.72
CA ALA A 68 20.20 8.66 -13.84
C ALA A 68 19.84 7.19 -13.59
N PHE A 69 19.60 6.81 -12.33
CA PHE A 69 19.33 5.45 -11.92
C PHE A 69 18.14 5.35 -10.98
N SER A 70 17.41 4.25 -11.06
CA SER A 70 16.48 3.78 -10.04
C SER A 70 17.15 2.69 -9.22
N VAL A 71 17.24 2.90 -7.91
CA VAL A 71 17.69 1.90 -6.94
C VAL A 71 16.45 1.32 -6.26
N LEU A 72 16.26 0.01 -6.41
CA LEU A 72 15.18 -0.76 -5.80
C LEU A 72 15.75 -1.72 -4.77
N GLU A 73 15.28 -1.63 -3.53
CA GLU A 73 15.56 -2.60 -2.47
C GLU A 73 14.26 -3.21 -1.97
N ARG A 74 14.13 -4.53 -2.09
CA ARG A 74 12.98 -5.30 -1.60
C ARG A 74 13.34 -6.02 -0.32
N TYR A 75 12.64 -5.70 0.77
CA TYR A 75 12.92 -6.21 2.11
C TYR A 75 11.65 -6.45 2.93
N ILE A 76 11.75 -7.19 4.03
CA ILE A 76 10.64 -7.33 4.98
C ILE A 76 10.60 -6.13 5.91
N GLU A 77 9.49 -5.39 5.90
CA GLU A 77 9.28 -4.29 6.82
C GLU A 77 9.09 -4.83 8.25
N GLU A 78 9.74 -4.22 9.23
CA GLU A 78 9.71 -4.68 10.62
C GLU A 78 8.33 -4.53 11.27
N THR A 79 7.58 -3.48 10.91
CA THR A 79 6.26 -3.19 11.48
C THR A 79 5.21 -4.16 10.96
N THR A 80 5.20 -4.37 9.64
CA THR A 80 4.15 -5.14 8.96
C THR A 80 4.55 -6.61 8.75
N GLN A 81 5.82 -6.96 8.99
CA GLN A 81 6.42 -8.27 8.71
C GLN A 81 6.10 -8.77 7.29
N SER A 82 6.00 -7.84 6.35
CA SER A 82 5.60 -8.10 4.97
C SER A 82 6.65 -7.54 4.00
N PRO A 83 6.86 -8.18 2.84
CA PRO A 83 7.77 -7.70 1.82
C PRO A 83 7.28 -6.37 1.25
N VAL A 84 8.16 -5.39 1.22
CA VAL A 84 7.94 -4.07 0.62
C VAL A 84 9.09 -3.75 -0.33
N GLU A 85 8.80 -2.94 -1.34
CA GLU A 85 9.77 -2.46 -2.33
C GLU A 85 10.01 -0.98 -2.08
N ALA A 86 11.26 -0.63 -1.74
CA ALA A 86 11.69 0.75 -1.63
C ALA A 86 12.41 1.15 -2.91
N VAL A 87 11.93 2.21 -3.58
CA VAL A 87 12.51 2.75 -4.81
C VAL A 87 13.04 4.15 -4.54
N ALA A 88 14.30 4.41 -4.92
CA ALA A 88 14.95 5.70 -4.84
C ALA A 88 15.57 6.07 -6.19
N LEU A 89 15.28 7.27 -6.67
CA LEU A 89 15.87 7.83 -7.88
C LEU A 89 17.14 8.60 -7.51
N LEU A 90 18.27 8.27 -8.12
CA LEU A 90 19.58 8.82 -7.75
C LEU A 90 20.42 9.21 -8.97
N CYS A 91 21.27 10.21 -8.79
CA CYS A 91 22.32 10.55 -9.76
C CYS A 91 23.45 9.51 -9.70
N ALA A 92 24.32 9.50 -10.71
CA ALA A 92 25.41 8.53 -10.80
C ALA A 92 26.30 8.51 -9.55
N GLU A 93 26.71 9.68 -9.04
CA GLU A 93 27.57 9.81 -7.87
C GLU A 93 26.94 9.16 -6.63
N HIS A 94 25.67 9.47 -6.35
CA HIS A 94 24.99 8.92 -5.19
C HIS A 94 24.64 7.44 -5.35
N THR A 95 24.40 6.97 -6.57
CA THR A 95 24.21 5.54 -6.85
C THR A 95 25.48 4.73 -6.57
N GLU A 96 26.67 5.28 -6.77
CA GLU A 96 27.94 4.61 -6.45
C GLU A 96 28.17 4.44 -4.94
N GLU A 97 27.62 5.34 -4.14
CA GLU A 97 27.68 5.28 -2.67
C GLU A 97 26.58 4.40 -2.06
N GLU A 98 25.50 4.16 -2.79
CA GLU A 98 24.40 3.33 -2.30
C GLU A 98 24.76 1.85 -2.28
N GLY A 99 24.27 1.19 -1.23
CA GLY A 99 24.40 -0.24 -1.07
C GLY A 99 23.17 -0.83 -0.40
N PRO A 100 23.02 -2.16 -0.46
CA PRO A 100 21.92 -2.85 0.19
C PRO A 100 21.96 -2.64 1.70
N THR A 101 20.91 -2.04 2.25
CA THR A 101 20.86 -1.62 3.66
C THR A 101 20.33 -2.71 4.59
N ARG A 102 19.55 -3.66 4.06
CA ARG A 102 18.89 -4.71 4.85
C ARG A 102 19.39 -6.13 4.60
N LEU A 103 20.66 -6.30 4.20
CA LEU A 103 21.27 -7.64 4.01
C LEU A 103 21.21 -8.52 5.25
N GLU A 104 21.27 -7.94 6.45
CA GLU A 104 21.18 -8.66 7.72
C GLU A 104 19.80 -9.29 7.97
N ALA A 105 18.76 -8.74 7.33
CA ALA A 105 17.39 -9.23 7.38
C ALA A 105 16.95 -9.80 6.00
N ALA A 106 17.91 -10.22 5.17
CA ALA A 106 17.62 -10.81 3.88
C ALA A 106 16.77 -12.09 4.04
N TYR A 107 15.77 -12.21 3.18
CA TYR A 107 14.86 -13.36 3.08
C TYR A 107 14.99 -13.96 1.68
N ASP A 108 14.33 -15.10 1.42
CA ASP A 108 14.47 -15.84 0.15
C ASP A 108 14.24 -14.99 -1.11
N ASP A 109 13.38 -13.96 -1.03
CA ASP A 109 13.02 -13.08 -2.15
C ASP A 109 13.58 -11.65 -1.97
N TYR A 110 14.66 -11.51 -1.20
CA TYR A 110 15.39 -10.25 -1.07
C TYR A 110 16.05 -9.87 -2.39
N VAL A 111 15.83 -8.63 -2.84
CA VAL A 111 16.35 -8.12 -4.11
C VAL A 111 16.91 -6.73 -3.89
N PHE A 112 18.14 -6.51 -4.33
CA PHE A 112 18.70 -5.17 -4.51
C PHE A 112 19.08 -5.01 -5.97
N ARG A 113 18.48 -4.02 -6.65
CA ARG A 113 18.68 -3.79 -8.07
C ARG A 113 18.90 -2.31 -8.34
N ILE A 114 19.85 -2.02 -9.22
CA ILE A 114 20.10 -0.70 -9.77
C ILE A 114 19.80 -0.79 -11.27
N GLU A 115 18.84 -0.01 -11.74
CA GLU A 115 18.49 0.06 -13.17
C GLU A 115 18.74 1.48 -13.69
N PRO A 116 19.34 1.63 -14.88
CA PRO A 116 19.44 2.94 -15.53
C PRO A 116 18.04 3.43 -15.90
N LEU A 117 17.79 4.71 -15.69
CA LEU A 117 16.56 5.34 -16.16
C LEU A 117 16.64 5.54 -17.67
N PRO A 118 15.52 5.43 -18.41
CA PRO A 118 15.50 5.78 -19.82
C PRO A 118 16.00 7.21 -20.02
N GLU A 119 16.85 7.39 -21.02
CA GLU A 119 17.31 8.72 -21.43
C GLU A 119 16.07 9.55 -21.77
N ARG A 120 15.98 10.76 -21.21
CA ARG A 120 14.91 11.68 -21.58
C ARG A 120 15.10 12.06 -23.04
N GLU A 121 14.25 11.55 -23.93
CA GLU A 121 14.19 12.03 -25.30
C GLU A 121 13.72 13.49 -25.24
N SER A 122 14.64 14.42 -25.53
CA SER A 122 14.42 15.88 -25.48
C SER A 122 13.90 16.44 -26.79
#